data_AF-A0A4P5SG31-F1
#
_entry.id   AF-A0A4P5SG31-F1
#
_cell.length_a   1.000
_cell.length_b   1.000
_cell.length_c   1.000
_cell.angle_alpha   90.00
_cell.angle_beta   90.00
_cell.angle_gamma   90.00
#
_symmetry.space_group_name_H-M   'P 1'
#
loop_
_entity.id
_entity.type
_entity.pdbx_description
1 polymer ?
#
loop_
_entity_poly.entity_id
_entity_poly.type
_entity_poly.pdbx_seq_one_letter_code
_entity_poly.pdbx_strand_id
1 'polypeptide(L)'
;MSELDLNAPITEWELDEWSADARADLTAALIEAGVAHKWEGEILLAAASAENEVEEILDDLENDDNEIDERDEGGESADSKVLGQLSSLAQRISRNPSDTNSIQTLERILEEIEGASAPGDLSDSVWRQIKDLANQINDTLGAGEQTDESTAMDLAGRLFAILRSHI
;
A
#
# COMPACT_ATOMS: atom_id res chain seq x y z
N MET A 1 -27.31 20.87 12.11
CA MET A 1 -26.29 21.88 11.79
C MET A 1 -26.08 22.69 13.05
N SER A 2 -25.05 22.33 13.82
CA SER A 2 -24.67 23.07 15.03
C SER A 2 -23.88 24.31 14.56
N GLU A 3 -24.35 25.50 14.93
CA GLU A 3 -23.61 26.74 14.70
C GLU A 3 -22.32 26.72 15.52
N LEU A 4 -21.20 27.01 14.87
CA LEU A 4 -19.90 27.20 15.52
C LEU A 4 -20.00 28.41 16.45
N ASP A 5 -19.72 28.22 17.74
CA ASP A 5 -19.75 29.30 18.71
C ASP A 5 -18.51 30.20 18.49
N LEU A 6 -18.71 31.34 17.84
CA LEU A 6 -17.66 32.30 17.47
C LEU A 6 -17.00 33.01 18.68
N ASN A 7 -17.43 32.68 19.91
CA ASN A 7 -16.88 33.23 21.14
C ASN A 7 -15.78 32.34 21.74
N ALA A 8 -15.58 31.15 21.19
CA ALA A 8 -14.48 30.24 21.51
C ALA A 8 -13.28 30.45 20.56
N PRO A 9 -12.03 30.20 20.99
CA PRO A 9 -10.89 30.18 20.09
C PRO A 9 -11.13 29.14 18.98
N ILE A 10 -10.93 29.54 17.73
CA ILE A 10 -11.02 28.69 16.55
C ILE A 10 -9.63 28.38 16.02
N THR A 11 -9.47 27.18 15.48
CA THR A 11 -8.29 26.77 14.72
C THR A 11 -8.70 26.65 13.25
N GLU A 12 -7.77 27.02 12.37
CA GLU A 12 -7.94 27.04 10.93
C GLU A 12 -6.94 26.08 10.27
N TRP A 13 -7.43 25.28 9.32
CA TRP A 13 -6.63 24.35 8.52
C TRP A 13 -6.80 24.69 7.04
N GLU A 14 -5.70 25.01 6.38
CA GLU A 14 -5.67 25.29 4.93
C GLU A 14 -5.58 23.96 4.17
N LEU A 15 -6.67 23.57 3.51
CA LEU A 15 -6.77 22.28 2.80
C LEU A 15 -6.86 22.48 1.29
N ASP A 16 -6.22 23.52 0.75
CA ASP A 16 -6.17 23.85 -0.69
C ASP A 16 -5.63 22.69 -1.55
N GLU A 17 -4.70 21.91 -0.99
CA GLU A 17 -4.11 20.74 -1.65
C GLU A 17 -5.03 19.52 -1.67
N TRP A 18 -6.09 19.50 -0.85
CA TRP A 18 -7.02 18.36 -0.77
C TRP A 18 -8.07 18.42 -1.89
N SER A 19 -8.40 17.25 -2.45
CA SER A 19 -9.45 17.15 -3.46
C SER A 19 -10.85 17.41 -2.87
N ALA A 20 -11.80 17.83 -3.71
CA ALA A 20 -13.19 18.07 -3.28
C ALA A 20 -13.86 16.82 -2.69
N ASP A 21 -13.49 15.62 -3.16
CA ASP A 21 -13.95 14.33 -2.60
C ASP A 21 -13.35 14.10 -1.20
N ALA A 22 -12.03 14.25 -1.04
CA ALA A 22 -11.36 14.12 0.25
C ALA A 22 -11.89 15.10 1.31
N ARG A 23 -12.18 16.35 0.92
CA ARG A 23 -12.83 17.33 1.81
C ARG A 23 -14.26 16.94 2.18
N ALA A 24 -14.99 16.26 1.30
CA ALA A 24 -16.32 15.76 1.59
C ALA A 24 -16.28 14.58 2.58
N ASP A 25 -15.31 13.68 2.44
CA ASP A 25 -15.05 12.58 3.37
C ASP A 25 -14.65 13.10 4.76
N LEU A 26 -13.72 14.05 4.81
CA LEU A 26 -13.35 14.78 6.04
C LEU A 26 -14.57 15.42 6.72
N THR A 27 -15.45 16.03 5.93
CA THR A 27 -16.69 16.61 6.48
C THR A 27 -17.59 15.54 7.10
N ALA A 28 -17.72 14.36 6.47
CA ALA A 28 -18.50 13.26 7.01
C ALA A 28 -17.90 12.75 8.34
N ALA A 29 -16.59 12.53 8.38
CA ALA A 29 -15.88 12.08 9.58
C ALA A 29 -16.02 13.06 10.75
N LEU A 30 -15.89 14.37 10.49
CA LEU A 30 -16.09 15.41 11.50
C LEU A 30 -17.53 15.44 12.05
N ILE A 31 -18.54 15.19 11.20
CA ILE A 31 -19.93 15.08 11.64
C ILE A 31 -20.13 13.85 12.53
N GLU A 32 -19.54 12.71 12.16
CA GLU A 32 -19.63 11.46 12.92
C GLU A 32 -18.95 11.56 14.30
N ALA A 33 -17.80 12.23 14.35
CA ALA A 33 -17.11 12.57 15.59
C ALA A 33 -17.84 13.64 16.42
N GLY A 34 -18.85 14.31 15.85
CA GLY A 34 -19.60 15.37 16.52
C GLY A 34 -18.83 16.68 16.68
N VAL A 35 -17.80 16.89 15.85
CA VAL A 35 -16.94 18.07 15.87
C VAL A 35 -17.65 19.25 15.21
N ALA A 36 -17.75 20.35 15.94
CA ALA A 36 -18.30 21.61 15.42
C ALA A 36 -17.31 22.25 14.44
N HIS A 37 -17.63 22.20 13.15
CA HIS A 37 -16.78 22.69 12.07
C HIS A 37 -17.55 23.59 11.09
N LYS A 38 -16.81 24.38 10.33
CA LYS A 38 -17.31 25.27 9.28
C LYS A 38 -16.27 25.37 8.17
N TRP A 39 -16.74 25.41 6.93
CA TRP A 39 -15.89 25.64 5.76
C TRP A 39 -15.98 27.09 5.29
N GLU A 40 -14.83 27.70 5.03
CA GLU A 40 -14.71 28.98 4.33
C GLU A 40 -13.85 28.76 3.07
N GLY A 41 -14.51 28.44 1.96
CA GLY A 41 -13.83 28.02 0.74
C GLY A 41 -13.12 26.69 0.93
N GLU A 42 -11.80 26.72 0.96
CA GLU A 42 -10.90 25.56 1.07
C GLU A 42 -10.26 25.45 2.46
N ILE A 43 -10.73 26.31 3.39
CA ILE A 43 -10.23 26.38 4.75
C ILE A 43 -11.28 25.77 5.68
N LEU A 44 -10.84 24.80 6.47
CA LEU A 44 -11.62 24.22 7.55
C LEU A 44 -11.41 25.05 8.82
N LEU A 45 -12.51 25.42 9.46
CA LEU A 45 -12.54 26.12 10.74
C LEU A 45 -13.23 25.24 11.77
N ALA A 46 -12.59 24.98 12.90
CA ALA A 46 -13.19 24.26 14.02
C ALA A 46 -12.83 24.91 15.35
N ALA A 47 -13.51 24.52 16.42
CA ALA A 47 -13.16 24.99 17.76
C ALA A 47 -11.76 24.47 18.14
N ALA A 48 -10.89 25.32 18.68
CA ALA A 48 -9.54 24.94 19.11
C ALA A 48 -9.54 23.86 20.21
N SER A 49 -10.65 23.69 20.92
CA SER A 49 -10.84 22.60 21.88
C SER A 49 -10.94 21.22 21.24
N ALA A 50 -11.32 21.17 19.95
CA ALA A 50 -11.42 19.97 19.14
C ALA A 50 -10.22 19.81 18.18
N GLU A 51 -9.19 20.65 18.29
CA GLU A 51 -7.99 20.63 17.44
C GLU A 51 -7.38 19.22 17.36
N ASN A 52 -7.17 18.58 18.51
CA ASN A 52 -6.61 17.23 18.57
C ASN A 52 -7.50 16.17 17.88
N GLU A 53 -8.82 16.31 17.95
CA GLU A 53 -9.74 15.38 17.26
C GLU A 53 -9.74 15.62 15.74
N VAL A 54 -9.66 16.88 15.32
CA VAL A 54 -9.55 17.25 13.89
C VAL A 54 -8.23 16.75 13.31
N GLU A 55 -7.11 16.93 14.03
CA GLU A 55 -5.80 16.43 13.59
C GLU A 55 -5.76 14.90 13.50
N GLU A 56 -6.38 14.18 14.45
CA GLU A 56 -6.46 12.72 14.40
C GLU A 56 -7.27 12.24 13.18
N ILE A 57 -8.38 12.90 12.86
CA ILE A 57 -9.19 12.58 11.68
C ILE A 57 -8.46 12.93 10.37
N LEU A 58 -7.72 14.04 10.35
CA LEU A 58 -6.91 14.43 9.20
C LEU A 58 -5.79 13.41 8.93
N ASP A 59 -5.11 12.93 9.97
CA ASP A 59 -4.06 11.90 9.84
C ASP A 59 -4.63 10.55 9.38
N ASP A 60 -5.80 10.15 9.88
CA ASP A 60 -6.49 8.92 9.46
C ASP A 60 -6.87 8.97 7.97
N LEU A 61 -7.43 10.09 7.51
CA LEU A 61 -7.81 10.29 6.11
C LEU A 61 -6.61 10.49 5.19
N GLU A 62 -5.55 11.14 5.65
CA GLU A 62 -4.29 11.22 4.89
C GLU A 62 -3.71 9.81 4.71
N ASN A 63 -3.76 8.95 5.73
CA ASN A 63 -3.32 7.55 5.59
C ASN A 63 -4.22 6.71 4.66
N ASP A 64 -5.54 6.93 4.65
CA ASP A 64 -6.49 6.22 3.78
C ASP A 64 -6.32 6.65 2.30
N ASP A 65 -6.08 7.94 2.03
CA ASP A 65 -5.74 8.45 0.68
C ASP A 65 -4.33 8.00 0.24
N ASN A 66 -3.41 7.81 1.19
CA ASN A 66 -2.05 7.32 0.95
C ASN A 66 -1.99 5.79 0.71
N GLU A 67 -3.08 5.04 0.91
CA GLU A 67 -3.23 3.70 0.30
C GLU A 67 -3.47 3.78 -1.22
N ILE A 68 -3.66 4.99 -1.78
CA ILE A 68 -3.76 5.27 -3.22
C ILE A 68 -2.77 6.39 -3.65
N ASP A 69 -1.56 6.44 -3.09
CA ASP A 69 -0.44 7.21 -3.67
C ASP A 69 0.74 6.31 -4.10
N GLU A 70 0.46 5.36 -4.99
CA GLU A 70 1.46 4.86 -5.97
C GLU A 70 1.37 5.69 -7.28
N ARG A 71 1.03 6.99 -7.20
CA ARG A 71 0.93 7.87 -8.36
C ARG A 71 1.99 8.97 -8.37
N ASP A 72 3.26 8.59 -8.25
CA ASP A 72 4.37 9.46 -8.67
C ASP A 72 4.78 9.18 -10.11
N GLU A 73 4.89 10.26 -10.88
CA GLU A 73 5.02 10.31 -12.34
C GLU A 73 6.41 9.89 -12.83
N GLY A 74 6.66 8.58 -12.83
CA GLY A 74 7.91 7.98 -13.29
C GLY A 74 7.78 6.92 -14.37
N GLY A 75 6.68 6.84 -15.12
CA GLY A 75 6.53 5.85 -16.20
C GLY A 75 6.92 4.43 -15.76
N GLU A 76 6.34 3.94 -14.67
CA GLU A 76 6.46 2.52 -14.33
C GLU A 76 5.78 1.71 -15.43
N SER A 77 6.59 1.14 -16.31
CA SER A 77 6.13 0.04 -17.15
C SER A 77 5.58 -1.04 -16.21
N ALA A 78 4.52 -1.77 -16.61
CA ALA A 78 3.89 -2.82 -15.79
C ALA A 78 4.93 -3.77 -15.15
N ASP A 79 6.03 -3.96 -15.86
CA ASP A 79 7.35 -4.44 -15.47
C ASP A 79 7.84 -4.06 -14.05
N SER A 80 7.89 -2.77 -13.69
CA SER A 80 8.41 -2.27 -12.40
C SER A 80 7.47 -2.62 -11.24
N LYS A 81 6.16 -2.49 -11.47
CA LYS A 81 5.13 -2.85 -10.49
C LYS A 81 5.17 -4.33 -10.16
N VAL A 82 5.32 -5.19 -11.18
CA VAL A 82 5.49 -6.64 -11.00
C VAL A 82 6.73 -6.97 -10.15
N LEU A 83 7.85 -6.29 -10.39
CA LEU A 83 9.08 -6.48 -9.59
C LEU A 83 8.89 -6.03 -8.13
N GLY A 84 8.23 -4.89 -7.92
CA GLY A 84 7.87 -4.40 -6.58
C GLY A 84 6.99 -5.37 -5.82
N GLN A 85 5.91 -5.85 -6.47
CA GLN A 85 4.98 -6.84 -5.92
C GLN A 85 5.68 -8.16 -5.58
N LEU A 86 6.54 -8.68 -6.47
CA LEU A 86 7.34 -9.88 -6.20
C LEU A 86 8.27 -9.68 -5.00
N SER A 87 8.86 -8.49 -4.82
CA SER A 87 9.79 -8.24 -3.71
C SER A 87 9.08 -8.22 -2.36
N SER A 88 7.94 -7.54 -2.26
CA SER A 88 7.11 -7.47 -1.06
C SER A 88 6.56 -8.84 -0.71
N LEU A 89 6.16 -9.60 -1.72
CA LEU A 89 5.67 -10.96 -1.54
C LEU A 89 6.78 -11.91 -1.07
N ALA A 90 7.98 -11.84 -1.66
CA ALA A 90 9.13 -12.61 -1.21
C ALA A 90 9.49 -12.31 0.25
N GLN A 91 9.44 -11.03 0.65
CA GLN A 91 9.68 -10.64 2.04
C GLN A 91 8.58 -11.16 2.98
N ARG A 92 7.33 -11.14 2.55
CA ARG A 92 6.19 -11.66 3.32
C ARG A 92 6.29 -13.17 3.51
N ILE A 93 6.58 -13.93 2.45
CA ILE A 93 6.79 -15.38 2.50
C ILE A 93 8.02 -15.73 3.37
N SER A 94 9.10 -14.94 3.30
CA SER A 94 10.27 -15.15 4.15
C SER A 94 9.96 -15.02 5.64
N ARG A 95 9.00 -14.17 6.03
CA ARG A 95 8.55 -14.02 7.42
C ARG A 95 7.48 -15.04 7.80
N ASN A 96 6.53 -15.28 6.91
CA ASN A 96 5.38 -16.18 7.10
C ASN A 96 5.16 -17.04 5.85
N PRO A 97 5.88 -18.17 5.71
CA PRO A 97 5.82 -19.00 4.51
C PRO A 97 4.47 -19.72 4.34
N SER A 98 3.78 -20.00 5.44
CA SER A 98 2.48 -20.69 5.45
C SER A 98 1.27 -19.77 5.30
N ASP A 99 1.47 -18.49 4.97
CA ASP A 99 0.37 -17.55 4.79
C ASP A 99 -0.40 -17.85 3.49
N THR A 100 -1.64 -18.33 3.62
CA THR A 100 -2.49 -18.71 2.48
C THR A 100 -2.70 -17.57 1.49
N ASN A 101 -2.80 -16.32 1.97
CA ASN A 101 -2.91 -15.14 1.09
C ASN A 101 -1.63 -14.93 0.27
N SER A 102 -0.46 -15.13 0.87
CA SER A 102 0.82 -15.02 0.18
C SER A 102 0.98 -16.09 -0.91
N ILE A 103 0.54 -17.32 -0.63
CA ILE A 103 0.55 -18.41 -1.62
C ILE A 103 -0.38 -18.08 -2.79
N GLN A 104 -1.63 -17.71 -2.53
CA GLN A 104 -2.59 -17.34 -3.59
C GLN A 104 -2.14 -16.12 -4.41
N THR A 105 -1.46 -15.17 -3.77
CA THR A 105 -0.90 -13.99 -4.45
C THR A 105 0.29 -14.39 -5.33
N LEU A 106 1.13 -15.33 -4.88
CA LEU A 106 2.26 -15.84 -5.64
C LEU A 106 1.79 -16.55 -6.92
N GLU A 107 0.77 -17.40 -6.80
CA GLU A 107 0.18 -18.12 -7.94
C GLU A 107 -0.35 -17.14 -8.99
N ARG A 108 -1.12 -16.13 -8.57
CA ARG A 108 -1.66 -15.11 -9.49
C ARG A 108 -0.56 -14.36 -10.24
N ILE A 109 0.50 -13.95 -9.54
CA ILE A 109 1.62 -13.22 -10.16
C ILE A 109 2.37 -14.14 -11.11
N LEU A 110 2.63 -15.39 -10.72
CA LEU A 110 3.28 -16.38 -11.58
C LEU A 110 2.52 -16.61 -12.90
N GLU A 111 1.20 -16.72 -12.84
CA GLU A 111 0.34 -16.84 -14.03
C GLU A 111 0.42 -15.61 -14.95
N GLU A 112 0.49 -14.42 -14.36
CA GLU A 112 0.64 -13.16 -15.11
C GLU A 112 1.99 -13.08 -15.84
N ILE A 113 3.08 -13.50 -15.17
CA ILE A 113 4.44 -13.35 -15.68
C ILE A 113 4.97 -14.55 -16.49
N GLU A 114 4.24 -15.67 -16.52
CA GLU A 114 4.68 -16.90 -17.18
C GLU A 114 5.02 -16.64 -18.66
N GLY A 115 4.15 -15.89 -19.35
CA GLY A 115 4.32 -15.45 -20.75
C GLY A 115 5.04 -14.11 -20.94
N ALA A 116 5.35 -13.40 -19.86
CA ALA A 116 5.97 -12.08 -19.93
C ALA A 116 7.49 -12.16 -20.17
N SER A 117 7.99 -11.27 -21.01
CA SER A 117 9.42 -11.03 -21.22
C SER A 117 10.05 -10.28 -20.05
N ALA A 118 11.37 -10.20 -20.02
CA ALA A 118 12.08 -9.54 -18.93
C ALA A 118 11.70 -8.05 -18.82
N PRO A 119 11.36 -7.57 -17.61
CA PRO A 119 10.99 -6.19 -17.38
C PRO A 119 12.19 -5.23 -17.50
N GLY A 120 12.02 -4.14 -18.26
CA GLY A 120 13.02 -3.05 -18.35
C GLY A 120 14.41 -3.48 -18.85
N ASP A 121 15.46 -3.18 -18.06
CA ASP A 121 16.87 -3.51 -18.35
C ASP A 121 17.31 -4.86 -17.73
N LEU A 122 16.37 -5.65 -17.16
CA LEU A 122 16.72 -6.99 -16.66
C LEU A 122 17.12 -7.91 -17.81
N SER A 123 18.19 -8.66 -17.59
CA SER A 123 18.58 -9.73 -18.52
C SER A 123 17.58 -10.89 -18.48
N ASP A 124 17.26 -11.48 -19.63
CA ASP A 124 16.38 -12.67 -19.75
C ASP A 124 16.82 -13.86 -18.87
N SER A 125 18.11 -13.95 -18.55
CA SER A 125 18.64 -14.96 -17.64
C SER A 125 18.26 -14.69 -16.18
N VAL A 126 18.30 -13.42 -15.75
CA VAL A 126 17.89 -13.01 -14.40
C VAL A 126 16.39 -13.14 -14.25
N TRP A 127 15.63 -12.72 -15.27
CA TRP A 127 14.18 -12.86 -15.27
C TRP A 127 13.72 -14.32 -15.17
N ARG A 128 14.35 -15.22 -15.94
CA ARG A 128 14.10 -16.66 -15.82
C ARG A 128 14.45 -17.20 -14.44
N GLN A 129 15.54 -16.73 -13.82
CA GLN A 129 15.92 -17.13 -12.47
C GLN A 129 14.91 -16.66 -11.41
N ILE A 130 14.38 -15.44 -11.54
CA ILE A 130 13.31 -14.92 -10.67
C ILE A 130 12.07 -15.81 -10.78
N LYS A 131 11.63 -16.13 -12.00
CA LYS A 131 10.46 -17.01 -12.24
C LYS A 131 10.68 -18.43 -11.71
N ASP A 132 11.88 -18.97 -11.87
CA ASP A 132 12.26 -20.30 -11.37
C ASP A 132 12.23 -20.37 -9.84
N LEU A 133 12.77 -19.34 -9.16
CA LEU A 133 12.73 -19.25 -7.69
C LEU A 133 11.29 -19.10 -7.17
N ALA A 134 10.49 -18.25 -7.79
CA ALA A 134 9.09 -18.07 -7.42
C ALA A 134 8.28 -19.36 -7.60
N ASN A 135 8.49 -20.11 -8.69
CA ASN A 135 7.86 -21.42 -8.88
C ASN A 135 8.30 -22.46 -7.84
N GLN A 136 9.58 -22.50 -7.47
CA GLN A 136 10.07 -23.41 -6.42
C GLN A 136 9.46 -23.10 -5.05
N ILE A 137 9.27 -21.82 -4.72
CA ILE A 137 8.56 -21.41 -3.51
C ILE A 137 7.11 -21.91 -3.57
N ASN A 138 6.42 -21.69 -4.70
CA ASN A 138 5.04 -22.13 -4.87
C ASN A 138 4.88 -23.65 -4.77
N ASP A 139 5.78 -24.42 -5.39
CA ASP A 139 5.79 -25.89 -5.31
C ASP A 139 6.04 -26.37 -3.86
N THR A 140 7.00 -25.76 -3.16
CA THR A 140 7.32 -26.08 -1.76
C THR A 140 6.14 -25.81 -0.83
N LEU A 141 5.39 -24.74 -1.08
CA LEU A 141 4.24 -24.32 -0.26
C LEU A 141 2.93 -25.03 -0.67
N GLY A 142 2.78 -25.38 -1.94
CA GLY A 142 1.60 -26.04 -2.52
C GLY A 142 1.62 -27.57 -2.42
N ALA A 143 2.79 -28.18 -2.18
CA ALA A 143 2.92 -29.61 -1.96
C ALA A 143 2.25 -30.03 -0.63
N GLY A 144 1.01 -30.51 -0.73
CA GLY A 144 0.25 -31.00 0.41
C GLY A 144 0.98 -32.11 1.18
N GLU A 145 0.88 -32.00 2.51
CA GLU A 145 1.26 -32.92 3.61
C GLU A 145 2.56 -32.64 4.38
N GLN A 146 3.61 -32.04 3.81
CA GLN A 146 4.78 -31.55 4.57
C GLN A 146 5.36 -30.30 3.91
N THR A 147 4.87 -29.11 4.30
CA THR A 147 5.41 -27.84 3.84
C THR A 147 6.80 -27.63 4.45
N ASP A 148 7.82 -27.62 3.60
CA ASP A 148 9.20 -27.39 4.01
C ASP A 148 9.44 -25.89 4.19
N GLU A 149 8.87 -25.32 5.26
CA GLU A 149 8.85 -23.88 5.55
C GLU A 149 10.25 -23.26 5.57
N SER A 150 11.23 -23.99 6.11
CA SER A 150 12.63 -23.54 6.14
C SER A 150 13.22 -23.39 4.73
N THR A 151 12.82 -24.27 3.80
CA THR A 151 13.25 -24.23 2.40
C THR A 151 12.56 -23.08 1.68
N ALA A 152 11.25 -22.89 1.91
CA ALA A 152 10.51 -21.76 1.36
C ALA A 152 11.06 -20.40 1.82
N MET A 153 11.44 -20.26 3.10
CA MET A 153 12.06 -19.05 3.63
C MET A 153 13.42 -18.75 2.98
N ASP A 154 14.27 -19.77 2.79
CA ASP A 154 15.58 -19.61 2.14
C ASP A 154 15.44 -19.19 0.67
N LEU A 155 14.53 -19.85 -0.06
CA LEU A 155 14.21 -19.51 -1.46
C LEU A 155 13.66 -18.09 -1.58
N ALA A 156 12.74 -17.70 -0.70
CA ALA A 156 12.16 -16.36 -0.67
C ALA A 156 13.21 -15.29 -0.33
N GLY A 157 14.13 -15.57 0.59
CA GLY A 157 15.26 -14.69 0.90
C GLY A 157 16.20 -14.48 -0.30
N ARG A 158 16.49 -15.53 -1.06
CA ARG A 158 17.30 -15.45 -2.30
C ARG A 158 16.59 -14.63 -3.38
N LEU A 159 15.30 -14.88 -3.58
CA LEU A 159 14.46 -14.13 -4.52
C LEU A 159 14.49 -12.63 -4.20
N PHE A 160 14.28 -12.27 -2.93
CA PHE A 160 14.33 -10.89 -2.47
C PHE A 160 15.71 -10.24 -2.68
N ALA A 161 16.80 -10.97 -2.41
CA ALA A 161 18.15 -10.46 -2.60
C ALA A 161 18.46 -10.16 -4.07
N ILE A 162 17.98 -11.01 -5.00
CA ILE A 162 18.13 -10.79 -6.45
C ILE A 162 17.33 -9.55 -6.86
N LEU A 163 16.05 -9.47 -6.47
CA LEU A 163 15.20 -8.32 -6.80
C LEU A 163 15.83 -7.02 -6.30
N ARG A 164 16.22 -6.94 -5.02
CA ARG A 164 16.87 -5.76 -4.42
C ARG A 164 18.16 -5.31 -5.11
N SER A 165 18.86 -6.22 -5.79
CA SER A 165 20.07 -5.84 -6.53
C SER A 165 19.77 -5.16 -7.88
N HIS A 166 18.52 -5.19 -8.33
CA HIS A 166 18.08 -4.78 -9.66
C HIS A 166 16.96 -3.73 -9.66
N ILE A 167 16.44 -3.34 -8.48
CA ILE A 167 15.62 -2.15 -8.19
C ILE A 167 16.48 -1.13 -7.45
#